data_AF-A0A3M6K9F1-F1
#
_entry.id   AF-A0A3M6K9F1-F1
#
_cell.length_a   1.000
_cell.length_b   1.000
_cell.length_c   1.000
_cell.angle_alpha   90.00
_cell.angle_beta   90.00
_cell.angle_gamma   90.00
#
_symmetry.space_group_name_H-M   'P 1'
#
loop_
_entity.id
_entity.type
_entity.pdbx_description
1 polymer ?
#
loop_
_entity_poly.entity_id
_entity_poly.type
_entity_poly.pdbx_seq_one_letter_code
_entity_poly.pdbx_strand_id
1 'polypeptide(L)' 'MTLKIKISDYGFEDDLEITGEANEVIEKFRSHMEEKHGIDYSKEAVIQMFTNRGHSLESMKQ' A
#
# COMPACT_ATOMS: atom_id res chain seq x y z
N MET A 1 14.30 -0.53 -3.28
CA MET A 1 13.80 -0.08 -1.96
C MET A 1 12.55 -0.88 -1.67
N THR A 2 12.51 -1.61 -0.55
CA THR A 2 11.37 -2.46 -0.20
C THR A 2 10.42 -1.71 0.72
N LEU A 3 9.17 -1.55 0.29
CA LEU A 3 8.06 -1.02 1.08
C LEU A 3 7.37 -2.17 1.80
N LYS A 4 7.00 -1.91 3.06
CA LYS A 4 6.14 -2.77 3.86
C LYS A 4 4.94 -1.96 4.28
N ILE A 5 3.75 -2.41 3.93
CA ILE A 5 2.49 -1.78 4.27
C ILE A 5 1.56 -2.78 4.93
N LYS A 6 0.66 -2.29 5.78
CA LYS A 6 -0.39 -3.10 6.38
C LYS A 6 -1.74 -2.48 6.04
N ILE A 7 -2.63 -3.22 5.39
CA ILE A 7 -3.95 -2.74 4.94
C ILE A 7 -4.76 -2.19 6.12
N SER A 8 -4.63 -2.82 7.30
CA SER A 8 -5.30 -2.37 8.53
C SER A 8 -4.87 -0.99 9.01
N ASP A 9 -3.64 -0.57 8.70
CA ASP A 9 -3.21 0.79 8.98
C ASP A 9 -3.96 1.81 8.11
N TYR A 10 -4.45 1.42 6.92
CA TYR A 10 -5.20 2.32 6.04
C TYR A 10 -6.70 2.40 6.37
N GLY A 11 -7.14 1.85 7.50
CA GLY A 11 -8.53 1.90 7.96
C GLY A 11 -9.42 0.78 7.40
N PHE A 12 -8.81 -0.28 6.88
CA PHE A 12 -9.51 -1.47 6.40
C PHE A 12 -9.46 -2.58 7.47
N GLU A 13 -10.46 -3.46 7.51
CA GLU A 13 -10.50 -4.53 8.52
C GLU A 13 -9.59 -5.73 8.16
N ASP A 14 -8.92 -5.71 7.01
CA ASP A 14 -8.01 -6.78 6.60
C ASP A 14 -6.66 -6.71 7.32
N ASP A 15 -6.29 -7.81 7.98
CA ASP A 15 -4.93 -8.06 8.51
C ASP A 15 -3.98 -8.56 7.40
N LEU A 16 -3.93 -7.83 6.29
CA LEU A 16 -3.03 -8.14 5.18
C LEU A 16 -1.80 -7.24 5.24
N GLU A 17 -0.63 -7.88 5.23
CA GLU A 17 0.67 -7.21 5.17
C GLU A 17 1.33 -7.49 3.82
N ILE A 18 1.72 -6.43 3.12
CA ILE A 18 2.38 -6.53 1.81
C ILE A 18 3.78 -5.96 1.96
N THR A 19 4.77 -6.78 1.66
CA THR A 19 6.18 -6.37 1.64
C THR A 19 6.76 -6.66 0.26
N GLY A 20 7.41 -5.68 -0.36
CA GLY A 20 7.98 -5.81 -1.69
C GLY A 20 8.48 -4.47 -2.24
N GLU A 21 8.79 -4.38 -3.52
CA GLU A 21 9.08 -3.09 -4.14
C GLU A 21 7.81 -2.25 -4.29
N ALA A 22 7.96 -0.92 -4.42
CA ALA A 22 6.82 0.00 -4.52
C ALA A 22 5.77 -0.48 -5.53
N ASN A 23 6.18 -0.83 -6.75
CA ASN A 23 5.27 -1.32 -7.78
C ASN A 23 4.57 -2.63 -7.38
N GLU A 24 5.29 -3.60 -6.81
CA GLU A 24 4.70 -4.87 -6.37
C GLU A 24 3.68 -4.66 -5.24
N VAL A 25 4.02 -3.78 -4.30
CA VAL A 25 3.15 -3.41 -3.18
C VAL A 25 1.87 -2.76 -3.68
N ILE A 26 1.98 -1.82 -4.63
CA ILE A 26 0.84 -1.14 -5.24
C ILE A 26 -0.06 -2.12 -5.99
N GLU A 27 0.52 -3.04 -6.77
CA GLU A 27 -0.26 -4.02 -7.54
C GLU A 27 -0.98 -5.01 -6.62
N LYS A 28 -0.31 -5.55 -5.60
CA LYS A 28 -0.95 -6.41 -4.60
C LYS A 28 -2.04 -5.67 -3.81
N PHE A 29 -1.79 -4.42 -3.43
CA PHE A 29 -2.78 -3.60 -2.72
C PHE A 29 -4.02 -3.40 -3.58
N ARG A 30 -3.85 -2.99 -4.84
CA ARG A 30 -4.95 -2.77 -5.77
C ARG A 30 -5.75 -4.03 -6.03
N SER A 31 -5.10 -5.14 -6.34
CA SER A 31 -5.79 -6.42 -6.56
C SER A 31 -6.56 -6.86 -5.32
N HIS A 32 -5.99 -6.69 -4.12
CA HIS A 32 -6.70 -7.01 -2.89
C HIS A 32 -7.94 -6.13 -2.68
N MET A 33 -7.82 -4.82 -2.94
CA MET A 33 -8.96 -3.89 -2.84
C MET A 33 -10.06 -4.20 -3.85
N GLU A 34 -9.69 -4.52 -5.10
CA GLU A 34 -10.63 -4.88 -6.15
C GLU A 34 -11.34 -6.20 -5.83
N GLU A 35 -10.61 -7.24 -5.41
CA GLU A 35 -11.20 -8.56 -5.14
C GLU A 35 -11.99 -8.62 -3.82
N LYS A 36 -11.50 -8.01 -2.74
CA LYS A 36 -12.14 -8.09 -1.42
C LYS A 36 -13.18 -7.01 -1.19
N HIS A 37 -12.87 -5.77 -1.57
CA HIS A 37 -13.71 -4.62 -1.30
C HIS A 37 -14.50 -4.17 -2.53
N GLY A 38 -14.16 -4.66 -3.72
CA GLY A 38 -14.77 -4.19 -4.97
C GLY A 38 -14.33 -2.78 -5.36
N ILE A 39 -13.20 -2.30 -4.83
CA ILE A 39 -12.72 -0.92 -5.02
C ILE A 39 -11.53 -0.92 -5.98
N ASP A 40 -11.72 -0.40 -7.19
CA ASP A 40 -10.63 -0.17 -8.13
C ASP A 40 -9.94 1.16 -7.83
N TYR A 41 -8.80 1.08 -7.16
CA TYR A 41 -7.91 2.23 -7.00
C TYR A 41 -6.92 2.32 -8.15
N SER A 42 -6.82 3.49 -8.79
CA SER A 42 -5.73 3.79 -9.71
C SER A 42 -4.37 3.70 -9.00
N LYS A 43 -3.35 3.22 -9.72
CA LYS A 43 -1.95 3.14 -9.21
C LYS A 43 -1.51 4.46 -8.58
N GLU A 44 -1.83 5.60 -9.21
CA GLU A 44 -1.49 6.94 -8.72
C GLU A 44 -2.15 7.28 -7.38
N ALA A 45 -3.42 6.91 -7.18
CA ALA A 45 -4.12 7.14 -5.92
C ALA A 45 -3.47 6.35 -4.77
N VAL A 46 -3.11 5.09 -5.05
CA VAL A 46 -2.41 4.22 -4.10
C VAL A 46 -1.01 4.78 -3.77
N ILE A 47 -0.26 5.25 -4.79
CA ILE A 47 1.05 5.90 -4.60
C ILE A 47 0.92 7.16 -3.72
N GLN A 48 -0.08 8.01 -4.00
CA GLN A 48 -0.34 9.22 -3.23
C GLN A 48 -0.72 8.88 -1.78
N MET A 49 -1.53 7.84 -1.56
CA MET A 49 -1.86 7.37 -0.21
C MET A 49 -0.62 6.94 0.57
N PHE A 50 0.24 6.12 -0.03
CA PHE A 50 1.49 5.67 0.62
C PHE A 50 2.45 6.84 0.89
N THR A 51 2.56 7.77 -0.05
CA THR A 51 3.40 8.96 0.08
C THR A 51 2.88 9.89 1.19
N ASN A 52 1.57 10.12 1.25
CA ASN A 52 0.93 11.03 2.21
C ASN A 52 0.94 10.49 3.65
N ARG A 53 0.85 9.16 3.84
CA ARG A 53 0.84 8.51 5.16
C ARG A 53 2.20 8.52 5.88
N GLY A 54 3.25 9.04 5.26
CA GLY A 54 4.60 9.01 5.85
C GLY A 54 5.25 7.62 5.79
N HIS A 55 4.74 6.71 4.95
CA HIS A 55 5.58 5.66 4.35
C HIS A 55 6.54 6.33 3.35
N SER A 56 7.31 7.29 3.83
CA SER A 56 8.40 7.87 3.10
C SER A 56 9.42 6.76 2.89
N LEU A 57 9.71 6.46 1.62
CA LEU A 57 10.91 5.75 1.19
C LEU A 57 12.20 6.33 1.83
N GLU A 58 12.12 7.52 2.44
CA GLU A 58 13.19 8.27 3.09
C GLU A 58 13.34 8.06 4.61
N SER A 59 12.44 7.37 5.32
CA SER A 59 12.56 7.22 6.79
C SER A 59 13.47 6.05 7.25
N MET A 60 14.18 5.38 6.35
CA MET A 60 15.17 4.33 6.66
C MET A 60 16.62 4.81 6.48
N LYS A 61 16.90 6.06 6.86
CA LYS A 61 18.25 6.51 7.20
C LYS A 61 18.23 7.22 8.55
N GLN A 62 18.37 6.45 9.61
CA GLN A 62 19.28 6.82 10.70
C GLN A 62 19.84 5.56 11.36
#